data_AF-A0A542DUX5-F1
#
_entry.id   AF-A0A542DUX5-F1
#
_cell.length_a   1.000
_cell.length_b   1.000
_cell.length_c   1.000
_cell.angle_alpha   90.00
_cell.angle_beta   90.00
_cell.angle_gamma   90.00
#
_symmetry.space_group_name_H-M   'P 1'
#
loop_
_entity.id
_entity.type
_entity.pdbx_description
1 polymer ?
#
loop_
_entity_poly.entity_id
_entity_poly.type
_entity_poly.pdbx_seq_one_letter_code
_entity_poly.pdbx_strand_id
1 'polypeptide(L)' 'MATLTLRNVPEETRRALKRRAAQHNRSMEAEARAILAAAVVPGNFIEDWLDTAEELRGDELELPERSVPREPELS' A
#
# COMPACT_ATOMS: atom_id res chain seq x y z
N MET A 1 -5.51 11.29 -18.15
CA MET A 1 -4.36 11.48 -17.25
C MET A 1 -4.65 12.71 -16.40
N ALA A 2 -4.52 12.59 -15.07
CA ALA A 2 -4.62 13.74 -14.19
C ALA A 2 -3.25 14.43 -14.11
N THR A 3 -3.23 15.76 -14.18
CA THR A 3 -2.01 16.56 -14.06
C THR A 3 -2.02 17.26 -12.69
N LEU A 4 -0.96 17.08 -11.91
CA LEU A 4 -0.75 17.77 -10.65
C LEU A 4 0.37 18.82 -10.83
N THR A 5 0.07 20.08 -10.51
CA THR A 5 1.07 21.16 -10.56
C THR A 5 1.48 21.58 -9.16
N LEU A 6 2.75 21.34 -8.82
CA LEU A 6 3.35 21.79 -7.56
C LEU A 6 3.98 23.17 -7.79
N ARG A 7 3.46 24.20 -7.12
CA ARG A 7 3.97 25.58 -7.21
C ARG A 7 4.85 25.91 -6.00
N ASN A 8 5.80 26.84 -6.20
CA ASN A 8 6.67 27.36 -5.14
C ASN A 8 7.46 26.29 -4.37
N VAL A 9 7.91 25.24 -5.06
CA VAL A 9 8.76 24.20 -4.46
C VAL A 9 10.13 24.80 -4.13
N PRO A 10 10.63 24.69 -2.88
CA PRO A 10 11.96 25.16 -2.53
C PRO A 10 13.04 24.52 -3.42
N GLU A 11 14.05 25.30 -3.82
CA GLU A 11 15.10 24.81 -4.73
C GLU A 11 15.86 23.62 -4.15
N GLU A 12 16.08 23.61 -2.84
CA GLU A 12 16.70 22.50 -2.13
C GLU A 12 15.91 21.19 -2.29
N THR A 13 14.57 21.27 -2.21
CA THR A 13 13.67 20.13 -2.40
C THR A 13 13.74 19.64 -3.84
N ARG A 14 13.71 20.56 -4.82
CA ARG A 14 13.83 20.20 -6.25
C ARG A 14 15.15 19.50 -6.54
N ARG A 15 16.26 19.99 -5.97
CA ARG A 15 17.60 19.38 -6.11
C ARG A 15 17.67 18.02 -5.42
N ALA A 16 17.11 17.88 -4.22
CA ALA A 16 17.05 16.59 -3.53
C ALA A 16 16.25 15.56 -4.33
N LEU A 17 15.09 15.95 -4.87
CA LEU A 17 14.25 15.09 -5.71
C LEU A 17 14.99 14.67 -6.99
N LYS A 18 15.72 15.60 -7.64
CA LYS A 18 16.54 15.28 -8.83
C LYS A 18 17.60 14.22 -8.53
N ARG A 19 18.31 14.37 -7.41
CA ARG A 19 19.35 13.42 -6.99
C ARG A 19 18.76 12.05 -6.69
N ARG A 20 17.65 11.99 -5.96
CA ARG A 20 16.96 10.75 -5.63
C ARG A 20 16.44 10.02 -6.88
N ALA A 21 15.86 10.76 -7.82
CA ALA A 21 15.41 10.21 -9.09
C ALA A 21 16.56 9.57 -9.89
N ALA A 22 17.73 10.23 -9.93
CA ALA A 22 18.92 9.69 -10.57
C ALA A 22 19.44 8.42 -9.87
N GLN A 23 19.42 8.38 -8.53
CA GLN A 23 19.78 7.19 -7.75
C GLN A 23 18.86 6.00 -8.04
N HIS A 24 17.57 6.23 -8.24
CA HIS A 24 16.59 5.20 -8.58
C HIS A 24 16.45 4.95 -10.08
N ASN A 25 17.32 5.54 -10.91
CA ASN A 25 17.34 5.38 -12.36
C ASN A 25 15.98 5.67 -13.02
N ARG A 26 15.28 6.72 -12.57
CA ARG A 26 13.97 7.14 -13.10
C ARG A 26 13.88 8.65 -13.26
N SER A 27 12.84 9.12 -13.97
CA SER A 27 12.60 10.54 -14.14
C SER A 27 12.19 11.21 -12.82
N MET A 28 12.39 12.53 -12.72
CA MET A 28 11.96 13.30 -11.55
C MET A 28 10.44 13.19 -11.31
N GLU A 29 9.66 13.17 -12.38
CA GLU A 29 8.20 12.98 -12.30
C GLU A 29 7.84 11.58 -11.79
N ALA A 30 8.53 10.54 -12.26
CA ALA A 30 8.32 9.17 -11.80
C ALA A 30 8.68 9.03 -10.31
N GLU A 31 9.76 9.68 -9.87
CA GLU A 31 10.12 9.75 -8.45
C GLU A 31 9.05 10.46 -7.62
N ALA A 32 8.57 11.62 -8.07
CA ALA A 32 7.54 12.38 -7.38
C ALA A 32 6.24 11.57 -7.25
N ARG A 33 5.83 10.89 -8.33
CA ARG A 33 4.64 10.02 -8.33
C ARG A 33 4.80 8.87 -7.36
N ALA A 34 5.96 8.23 -7.32
CA ALA A 34 6.21 7.11 -6.42
C ALA A 34 6.24 7.53 -4.95
N ILE A 35 6.84 8.69 -4.63
CA ILE A 35 6.80 9.24 -3.27
C ILE A 35 5.37 9.55 -2.87
N LEU A 36 4.60 10.20 -3.75
CA LEU A 36 3.21 10.53 -3.48
C LEU A 36 2.40 9.25 -3.25
N ALA A 37 2.53 8.25 -4.13
CA ALA A 37 1.85 6.97 -4.00
C ALA A 37 2.18 6.28 -2.67
N ALA A 38 3.46 6.17 -2.31
CA ALA A 38 3.87 5.54 -1.05
C ALA A 38 3.37 6.30 0.20
N ALA A 39 3.12 7.60 0.09
CA ALA A 39 2.67 8.42 1.21
C ALA A 39 1.14 8.45 1.37
N VAL A 40 0.38 8.24 0.29
CA VAL A 40 -1.09 8.44 0.29
C VAL A 40 -1.90 7.19 -0.03
N VAL A 41 -1.30 6.22 -0.72
CA VAL A 41 -1.93 4.93 -0.95
C VAL A 41 -1.72 4.14 0.32
N PRO A 42 -2.80 3.74 1.05
CA PRO A 42 -2.65 2.85 2.19
C PRO A 42 -1.90 1.59 1.76
N GLY A 43 -1.23 0.93 2.71
CA GLY A 43 -0.55 -0.33 2.44
C GLY A 43 -1.50 -1.33 1.79
N ASN A 44 -0.95 -2.43 1.29
CA ASN A 44 -1.79 -3.54 0.84
C ASN A 44 -2.70 -3.90 2.02
N PHE A 45 -4.02 -3.75 1.86
CA PHE A 45 -4.98 -4.03 2.93
C PHE A 45 -4.73 -5.40 3.58
N ILE A 46 -4.31 -6.39 2.79
CA ILE A 46 -3.99 -7.71 3.31
C ILE A 46 -2.75 -7.67 4.21
N GLU A 47 -1.69 -6.95 3.83
CA GLU A 47 -0.48 -6.79 4.65
C GLU A 47 -0.79 -5.99 5.91
N ASP A 48 -1.48 -4.85 5.80
CA ASP A 48 -1.89 -4.04 6.95
C ASP A 48 -2.80 -4.84 7.90
N TRP A 49 -3.72 -5.64 7.35
CA TRP A 49 -4.59 -6.52 8.13
C TRP A 49 -3.80 -7.64 8.81
N LEU A 50 -2.86 -8.28 8.11
CA LEU A 50 -2.00 -9.33 8.68
C LEU A 50 -1.14 -8.77 9.82
N ASP A 51 -0.48 -7.62 9.62
CA ASP A 51 0.34 -6.97 10.64
C ASP A 51 -0.49 -6.62 11.87
N THR A 52 -1.71 -6.08 11.66
CA THR A 52 -2.62 -5.75 12.76
C THR A 52 -3.16 -7.00 13.47
N ALA A 53 -3.41 -8.07 12.71
CA ALA A 53 -3.96 -9.32 13.23
C ALA A 53 -2.89 -10.24 13.85
N GLU A 54 -1.60 -9.92 13.76
CA GLU A 54 -0.53 -10.75 14.32
C GLU A 54 -0.67 -10.89 15.86
N GLU A 55 -1.12 -9.84 16.55
CA GLU A 55 -1.44 -9.92 17.99
C GLU A 55 -2.63 -10.83 18.30
N LEU A 56 -3.52 -11.04 17.31
CA LEU A 56 -4.67 -11.94 17.39
C LEU A 56 -4.34 -13.36 16.90
N ARG A 57 -3.11 -13.59 16.44
CA ARG A 57 -2.69 -14.90 15.93
C ARG A 57 -2.62 -15.89 17.10
N GLY A 58 -3.61 -16.76 17.17
CA GLY A 58 -3.62 -17.89 18.10
C GLY A 58 -2.80 -19.06 17.58
N ASP A 59 -2.81 -20.14 18.36
CA ASP A 59 -2.26 -21.44 17.98
C ASP A 59 -3.03 -22.07 16.79
N GLU A 60 -2.57 -23.24 16.34
CA GLU A 60 -3.20 -23.99 15.27
C GLU A 60 -4.71 -24.17 15.52
N LEU A 61 -5.52 -23.67 14.58
CA LEU A 61 -6.97 -23.79 14.67
C LEU A 61 -7.37 -25.25 14.52
N GLU A 62 -8.02 -25.81 15.54
CA GLU A 62 -8.65 -27.12 15.42
C GLU A 62 -9.70 -27.08 14.31
N LEU A 63 -9.41 -27.79 13.21
CA LEU A 63 -10.32 -27.86 12.09
C LEU A 63 -11.55 -28.69 12.52
N PRO A 64 -12.77 -28.17 12.34
CA PRO A 64 -13.96 -28.93 12.66
C PRO A 64 -14.09 -30.15 11.75
N GLU A 65 -14.78 -31.18 12.23
CA GLU A 65 -15.14 -32.32 11.39
C GLU A 65 -15.94 -31.84 10.17
N ARG A 66 -15.59 -32.36 8.99
CA ARG A 66 -16.26 -31.98 7.74
C ARG A 66 -17.69 -32.49 7.77
N SER A 67 -18.66 -31.58 7.80
CA SER A 67 -20.08 -31.90 7.70
C SER A 67 -20.63 -31.75 6.29
N VAL A 68 -21.85 -32.24 6.08
CA VAL A 68 -22.64 -31.85 4.90
C VAL A 68 -22.89 -30.34 4.91
N PRO A 69 -22.96 -29.68 3.73
CA PRO A 69 -23.31 -28.26 3.64
C PRO A 69 -24.66 -27.96 4.30
N ARG A 70 -24.78 -26.81 4.96
CA ARG A 70 -26.07 -26.32 5.45
C ARG A 70 -26.97 -26.04 4.24
N GLU A 71 -28.26 -26.38 4.36
CA GLU A 71 -29.26 -26.00 3.35
C GLU A 71 -29.36 -24.46 3.25
N PRO A 72 -29.31 -23.87 2.05
CA PRO A 72 -29.43 -22.43 1.89
C PRO A 72 -30.84 -21.98 2.28
N GLU A 73 -30.94 -20.93 3.09
CA GLU A 73 -32.21 -20.25 3.33
C GLU A 73 -32.54 -19.40 2.10
N LEU A 74 -33.33 -19.97 1.19
CA LEU A 74 -33.86 -19.28 0.03
C LEU A 74 -35.19 -18.63 0.41
N SER A 75 -35.14 -17.37 0.87
CA SER A 75 -36.32 -16.50 1.04
C SER A 75 -36.52 -15.58 -0.16
#